data_AF-A0A1W2ACR7-F1
#
_entry.id   AF-A0A1W2ACR7-F1
#
_cell.length_a   1.000
_cell.length_b   1.000
_cell.length_c   1.000
_cell.angle_alpha   90.00
_cell.angle_beta   90.00
_cell.angle_gamma   90.00
#
_symmetry.space_group_name_H-M   'P 1'
#
loop_
_entity.id
_entity.type
_entity.pdbx_description
1 polymer ?
#
loop_
_entity_poly.entity_id
_entity_poly.type
_entity_poly.pdbx_seq_one_letter_code
_entity_poly.pdbx_strand_id
1 'polypeptide(L)'
;MKKLFSFLIILLIAFPIPSSADPDRETDYETARSIANFMETHYDVSILIGSECKSAVKDDYFSIGDKPQGRTPFMNIAGLYSYTKEIQTIDDTFSIYPPGFFDLFKCSEAPKGFRILIPDQLLYESNPMAGVSTIEDGYYNIFLAVGMFNYLNIHHEIWHAMEYRITSEDPYIFDHWNDLNPEGFEYSEDYFMQDIWEQATPQEDWFARGYSMVDAMEDRATVIEALFKYDQDWWAERPHLRKKLDFLLEVIKPIFGNVYFYE
;
A
#
# COMPACT_ATOMS: atom_id res chain seq x y z
N MET A 1 47.80 43.59 -14.97
CA MET A 1 47.16 43.27 -16.27
C MET A 1 46.62 41.84 -16.21
N LYS A 2 45.31 41.71 -16.45
CA LYS A 2 44.54 40.52 -16.88
C LYS A 2 44.59 39.21 -16.05
N LYS A 3 43.42 38.93 -15.47
CA LYS A 3 42.82 37.66 -15.03
C LYS A 3 43.36 36.41 -15.76
N LEU A 4 43.75 35.37 -15.00
CA LEU A 4 43.61 33.99 -15.42
C LEU A 4 42.47 33.36 -14.61
N PHE A 5 41.31 33.23 -15.26
CA PHE A 5 40.28 32.28 -14.87
C PHE A 5 40.81 30.88 -15.18
N SER A 6 41.00 30.05 -14.16
CA SER A 6 41.17 28.61 -14.37
C SER A 6 39.78 28.05 -14.67
N PHE A 7 39.50 27.77 -15.94
CA PHE A 7 38.35 27.00 -16.37
C PHE A 7 38.59 25.55 -15.93
N LEU A 8 37.95 25.13 -14.84
CA LEU A 8 37.73 23.71 -14.60
C LEU A 8 36.67 23.28 -15.63
N ILE A 9 37.12 22.64 -16.71
CA ILE A 9 36.24 21.91 -17.62
C ILE A 9 35.67 20.76 -16.80
N ILE A 10 34.48 20.95 -16.22
CA ILE A 10 33.65 19.84 -15.79
C ILE A 10 33.24 19.16 -17.09
N LEU A 11 33.86 18.03 -17.37
CA LEU A 11 33.41 17.09 -18.37
C LEU A 11 32.02 16.62 -17.90
N LEU A 12 30.97 17.32 -18.35
CA LEU A 12 29.61 16.81 -18.32
C LEU A 12 29.63 15.59 -19.23
N ILE A 13 29.85 14.42 -18.64
CA ILE A 13 29.49 13.15 -19.25
C ILE A 13 27.98 13.25 -19.41
N ALA A 14 27.54 13.64 -20.60
CA ALA A 14 26.18 13.47 -21.04
C ALA A 14 25.95 11.97 -21.10
N PHE A 15 25.49 11.41 -19.99
CA PHE A 15 24.90 10.08 -20.02
C PHE A 15 23.70 10.17 -20.97
N PRO A 16 23.58 9.26 -21.94
CA PRO A 16 22.46 9.27 -22.86
C PRO A 16 21.17 9.25 -22.04
N ILE A 17 20.30 10.23 -22.31
CA ILE A 17 18.90 10.15 -21.90
C ILE A 17 18.37 8.89 -22.61
N PRO A 18 17.92 7.85 -21.88
CA PRO A 18 17.39 6.66 -22.52
C PRO A 18 16.26 7.07 -23.46
N SER A 19 16.37 6.67 -24.72
CA SER A 19 15.33 6.88 -25.72
C SER A 19 14.06 6.15 -25.29
N SER A 20 12.92 6.71 -25.69
CA SER A 20 11.55 6.38 -25.30
C SER A 20 11.00 5.01 -25.75
N ALA A 21 11.76 3.93 -25.63
CA ALA A 21 11.27 2.55 -25.70
C ALA A 21 12.35 1.62 -25.13
N ASP A 22 12.17 1.20 -23.88
CA ASP A 22 12.96 0.12 -23.29
C ASP A 22 12.25 -1.20 -23.66
N PRO A 23 12.78 -2.02 -24.58
CA PRO A 23 12.11 -3.25 -25.02
C PRO A 23 11.91 -4.27 -23.88
N ASP A 24 12.69 -4.17 -22.80
CA ASP A 24 12.52 -4.97 -21.60
C ASP A 24 11.26 -4.57 -20.82
N ARG A 25 10.85 -3.30 -20.88
CA ARG A 25 9.64 -2.78 -20.20
C ARG A 25 8.34 -3.14 -20.91
N GLU A 26 8.35 -3.19 -22.24
CA GLU A 26 7.18 -3.67 -23.01
C GLU A 26 6.94 -5.17 -22.73
N THR A 27 8.01 -5.97 -22.76
CA THR A 27 7.94 -7.40 -22.47
C THR A 27 7.52 -7.68 -21.02
N ASP A 28 8.01 -6.88 -20.07
CA ASP A 28 7.57 -6.91 -18.66
C ASP A 28 6.08 -6.56 -18.53
N TYR A 29 5.61 -5.52 -19.22
CA TYR A 29 4.18 -5.16 -19.24
C TYR A 29 3.31 -6.27 -19.82
N GLU A 30 3.66 -6.83 -20.97
CA GLU A 30 2.91 -7.93 -21.61
C GLU A 30 2.81 -9.15 -20.68
N THR A 31 3.92 -9.50 -20.02
CA THR A 31 3.99 -10.61 -19.07
C THR A 31 3.10 -10.32 -17.84
N ALA A 32 3.26 -9.14 -17.24
CA ALA A 32 2.46 -8.72 -16.10
C ALA A 32 0.96 -8.67 -16.43
N ARG A 33 0.61 -8.19 -17.62
CA ARG A 33 -0.78 -8.14 -18.09
C ARG A 33 -1.37 -9.53 -18.26
N SER A 34 -0.59 -10.50 -18.77
CA SER A 34 -1.01 -11.90 -18.85
C SER A 34 -1.29 -12.51 -17.48
N ILE A 35 -0.43 -12.24 -16.48
CA ILE A 35 -0.63 -12.71 -15.11
C ILE A 35 -1.87 -12.05 -14.51
N ALA A 36 -2.02 -10.74 -14.69
CA ALA A 36 -3.16 -10.01 -14.19
C ALA A 36 -4.49 -10.51 -14.82
N ASN A 37 -4.54 -10.82 -16.12
CA ASN A 37 -5.74 -11.41 -16.74
C ASN A 37 -6.12 -12.77 -16.12
N PHE A 38 -5.11 -13.58 -15.76
CA PHE A 38 -5.34 -14.82 -15.02
C PHE A 38 -5.94 -14.53 -13.64
N MET A 39 -5.32 -13.63 -12.88
CA MET A 39 -5.80 -13.24 -11.54
C MET A 39 -7.20 -12.63 -11.56
N GLU A 40 -7.51 -11.78 -12.53
CA GLU A 40 -8.84 -11.18 -12.72
C GLU A 40 -9.93 -12.23 -12.93
N THR A 41 -9.57 -13.40 -13.46
CA THR A 41 -10.48 -14.54 -13.61
C THR A 41 -10.47 -15.43 -12.37
N HIS A 42 -9.28 -15.67 -11.79
CA HIS A 42 -9.09 -16.60 -10.69
C HIS A 42 -9.69 -16.09 -9.37
N TYR A 43 -9.50 -14.80 -9.08
CA TYR A 43 -10.01 -14.14 -7.87
C TYR A 43 -11.26 -13.30 -8.12
N ASP A 44 -11.70 -13.20 -9.38
CA ASP A 44 -12.81 -12.34 -9.84
C ASP A 44 -12.69 -10.86 -9.45
N VAL A 45 -11.47 -10.32 -9.56
CA VAL A 45 -11.11 -8.93 -9.29
C VAL A 45 -10.84 -8.15 -10.58
N SER A 46 -10.68 -6.82 -10.48
CA SER A 46 -10.19 -5.96 -11.58
C SER A 46 -8.74 -5.56 -11.32
N ILE A 47 -7.89 -5.53 -12.35
CA ILE A 47 -6.48 -5.15 -12.21
C ILE A 47 -6.09 -4.17 -13.31
N LEU A 48 -5.66 -2.96 -12.93
CA LEU A 48 -5.16 -1.93 -13.84
C LEU A 48 -3.66 -1.76 -13.66
N ILE A 49 -2.92 -1.64 -14.76
CA ILE A 49 -1.45 -1.53 -14.75
C ILE A 49 -1.02 -0.25 -15.47
N GLY A 50 -0.05 0.46 -14.89
CA GLY A 50 0.56 1.66 -15.46
C GLY A 50 -0.47 2.73 -15.80
N SER A 51 -0.54 3.12 -17.06
CA SER A 51 -1.42 4.21 -17.51
C SER A 51 -2.92 3.92 -17.40
N GLU A 52 -3.32 2.63 -17.34
CA GLU A 52 -4.72 2.22 -17.14
C GLU A 52 -5.28 2.79 -15.83
N CYS A 53 -4.42 2.93 -14.80
CA CYS A 53 -4.79 3.35 -13.47
C CYS A 53 -5.39 4.76 -13.41
N LYS A 54 -5.04 5.64 -14.35
CA LYS A 54 -5.55 7.02 -14.41
C LYS A 54 -7.06 7.10 -14.57
N SER A 55 -7.68 6.08 -15.15
CA SER A 55 -9.13 6.02 -15.33
C SER A 55 -9.89 5.91 -14.00
N ALA A 56 -9.21 5.49 -12.93
CA ALA A 56 -9.80 5.27 -11.61
C ALA A 56 -9.58 6.42 -10.62
N VAL A 57 -8.72 7.40 -10.94
CA VAL A 57 -8.50 8.57 -10.09
C VAL A 57 -9.64 9.57 -10.35
N LYS A 58 -10.33 9.98 -9.29
CA LYS A 58 -11.48 10.92 -9.36
C LYS A 58 -11.22 12.24 -8.66
N ASP A 59 -10.53 12.17 -7.52
CA ASP A 59 -10.30 13.32 -6.66
C ASP A 59 -8.84 13.77 -6.69
N ASP A 60 -8.63 15.03 -6.30
CA ASP A 60 -7.31 15.66 -6.24
C ASP A 60 -6.52 15.26 -4.97
N TYR A 61 -6.99 14.27 -4.20
CA TYR A 61 -6.30 13.79 -2.99
C TYR A 61 -4.90 13.28 -3.33
N PHE A 62 -4.78 12.47 -4.38
CA PHE A 62 -3.50 12.00 -4.89
C PHE A 62 -3.47 12.08 -6.41
N SER A 63 -2.29 11.90 -7.00
CA SER A 63 -2.11 11.88 -8.45
C SER A 63 -1.23 10.73 -8.91
N ILE A 64 -1.44 10.32 -10.16
CA ILE A 64 -0.60 9.33 -10.85
C ILE A 64 0.35 10.06 -11.79
N GLY A 65 1.65 9.87 -11.56
CA GLY A 65 2.69 10.46 -12.39
C GLY A 65 2.90 9.70 -13.71
N ASP A 66 3.28 10.44 -14.76
CA ASP A 66 3.55 9.92 -16.11
C ASP A 66 4.92 9.27 -16.28
N LYS A 67 5.76 9.33 -15.25
CA LYS A 67 7.12 8.81 -15.31
C LYS A 67 7.35 7.95 -14.07
N PRO A 68 7.84 6.70 -14.21
CA PRO A 68 8.43 6.01 -13.08
C PRO A 68 9.47 6.96 -12.50
N GLN A 69 9.50 7.11 -11.18
CA GLN A 69 10.31 8.14 -10.52
C GLN A 69 11.66 8.27 -11.21
N GLY A 70 11.88 9.42 -11.84
CA GLY A 70 13.19 9.74 -12.37
C GLY A 70 14.08 9.93 -11.16
N ARG A 71 14.84 8.90 -10.78
CA ARG A 71 16.04 8.97 -9.94
C ARG A 71 15.91 10.07 -8.88
N THR A 72 15.02 9.91 -7.90
CA THR A 72 15.17 10.71 -6.69
C THR A 72 16.61 10.47 -6.19
N PRO A 73 17.33 11.47 -5.66
CA PRO A 73 18.70 11.27 -5.17
C PRO A 73 18.79 10.17 -4.09
N PHE A 74 17.65 9.76 -3.53
CA PHE A 74 17.50 8.76 -2.48
C PHE A 74 17.19 7.34 -3.00
N MET A 75 16.67 7.17 -4.22
CA MET A 75 16.49 5.86 -4.85
C MET A 75 16.99 5.90 -6.30
N ASN A 76 18.31 6.00 -6.45
CA ASN A 76 18.96 5.82 -7.73
C ASN A 76 19.15 4.32 -8.01
N ILE A 77 18.05 3.62 -8.32
CA ILE A 77 18.13 2.24 -8.80
C ILE A 77 17.51 2.17 -10.19
N ALA A 78 18.30 2.55 -11.19
CA ALA A 78 17.96 2.29 -12.58
C ALA A 78 17.86 0.77 -12.80
N GLY A 79 16.67 0.26 -13.15
CA GLY A 79 16.46 -1.12 -13.64
C GLY A 79 15.93 -2.15 -12.64
N LEU A 80 15.15 -1.76 -11.61
CA LEU A 80 14.67 -2.71 -10.58
C LEU A 80 13.15 -2.73 -10.34
N TYR A 81 12.36 -2.04 -11.16
CA TYR A 81 10.89 -2.02 -11.06
C TYR A 81 10.32 -2.84 -12.22
N SER A 82 9.53 -3.88 -11.91
CA SER A 82 9.07 -4.89 -12.87
C SER A 82 7.64 -5.30 -12.53
N TYR A 83 6.70 -4.82 -13.33
CA TYR A 83 5.28 -5.11 -13.16
C TYR A 83 5.04 -6.60 -12.98
N THR A 84 5.82 -7.45 -13.67
CA THR A 84 5.77 -8.91 -13.53
C THR A 84 6.05 -9.37 -12.10
N LYS A 85 7.10 -8.86 -11.46
CA LYS A 85 7.44 -9.19 -10.08
C LYS A 85 6.41 -8.64 -9.10
N GLU A 86 5.98 -7.41 -9.32
CA GLU A 86 4.98 -6.75 -8.47
C GLU A 86 3.63 -7.49 -8.51
N ILE A 87 3.15 -7.86 -9.70
CA ILE A 87 1.90 -8.61 -9.85
C ILE A 87 2.00 -10.03 -9.27
N GLN A 88 3.14 -10.70 -9.39
CA GLN A 88 3.39 -12.00 -8.75
C GLN A 88 3.35 -11.89 -7.22
N THR A 89 3.90 -10.82 -6.66
CA THR A 89 3.84 -10.58 -5.21
C THR A 89 2.39 -10.41 -4.75
N ILE A 90 1.55 -9.75 -5.56
CA ILE A 90 0.12 -9.60 -5.29
C ILE A 90 -0.61 -10.93 -5.43
N ASP A 91 -0.28 -11.75 -6.43
CA ASP A 91 -0.83 -13.10 -6.63
C ASP A 91 -0.54 -14.01 -5.43
N ASP A 92 0.74 -14.07 -5.02
CA ASP A 92 1.18 -14.81 -3.83
C ASP A 92 0.41 -14.34 -2.59
N THR A 93 0.21 -13.02 -2.44
CA THR A 93 -0.55 -12.43 -1.34
C THR A 93 -2.02 -12.82 -1.39
N PHE A 94 -2.66 -12.77 -2.57
CA PHE A 94 -4.07 -13.11 -2.73
C PHE A 94 -4.34 -14.59 -2.47
N SER A 95 -3.37 -15.46 -2.74
CA SER A 95 -3.48 -16.91 -2.53
C SER A 95 -3.74 -17.33 -1.07
N ILE A 96 -3.42 -16.46 -0.10
CA ILE A 96 -3.65 -16.74 1.31
C ILE A 96 -5.07 -16.39 1.77
N TYR A 97 -5.78 -15.55 1.01
CA TYR A 97 -7.16 -15.18 1.34
C TYR A 97 -8.10 -16.34 0.98
N PRO A 98 -9.13 -16.62 1.81
CA PRO A 98 -10.01 -17.76 1.57
C PRO A 98 -10.82 -17.59 0.27
N PRO A 99 -11.24 -18.69 -0.38
CA PRO A 99 -12.10 -18.63 -1.55
C PRO A 99 -13.36 -17.79 -1.28
N GLY A 100 -13.69 -16.88 -2.19
CA GLY A 100 -14.83 -15.97 -2.07
C GLY A 100 -14.56 -14.72 -1.22
N PHE A 101 -13.36 -14.54 -0.66
CA PHE A 101 -13.01 -13.32 0.09
C PHE A 101 -13.29 -12.03 -0.70
N PHE A 102 -12.84 -11.97 -1.96
CA PHE A 102 -13.02 -10.78 -2.80
C PHE A 102 -14.47 -10.56 -3.24
N ASP A 103 -15.32 -11.58 -3.17
CA ASP A 103 -16.75 -11.45 -3.51
C ASP A 103 -17.49 -10.52 -2.53
N LEU A 104 -16.96 -10.37 -1.31
CA LEU A 104 -17.55 -9.55 -0.25
C LEU A 104 -17.51 -8.05 -0.53
N PHE A 105 -16.71 -7.62 -1.52
CA PHE A 105 -16.59 -6.23 -1.95
C PHE A 105 -17.51 -5.87 -3.13
N LYS A 106 -18.20 -6.85 -3.71
CA LYS A 106 -19.03 -6.65 -4.90
C LYS A 106 -20.30 -5.86 -4.59
N CYS A 107 -20.70 -5.02 -5.53
CA CYS A 107 -21.99 -4.35 -5.53
C CYS A 107 -22.57 -4.27 -6.95
N SER A 108 -23.78 -3.74 -7.10
CA SER A 108 -24.45 -3.59 -8.40
C SER A 108 -23.68 -2.71 -9.37
N GLU A 109 -23.05 -1.65 -8.86
CA GLU A 109 -22.31 -0.63 -9.59
C GLU A 109 -20.91 -1.13 -9.97
N ALA A 110 -20.34 -2.01 -9.14
CA ALA A 110 -19.03 -2.63 -9.32
C ALA A 110 -19.13 -4.16 -9.17
N PRO A 111 -19.49 -4.89 -10.24
CA PRO A 111 -19.72 -6.34 -10.17
C PRO A 111 -18.51 -7.17 -9.74
N LYS A 112 -17.29 -6.62 -9.88
CA LYS A 112 -16.07 -7.21 -9.35
C LYS A 112 -15.68 -6.69 -7.97
N GLY A 113 -16.15 -5.50 -7.58
CA GLY A 113 -16.01 -4.91 -6.24
C GLY A 113 -14.60 -4.47 -5.85
N PHE A 114 -13.63 -5.38 -5.99
CA PHE A 114 -12.24 -5.18 -5.61
C PHE A 114 -11.37 -4.88 -6.84
N ARG A 115 -10.54 -3.83 -6.75
CA ARG A 115 -9.67 -3.41 -7.84
C ARG A 115 -8.26 -3.10 -7.36
N ILE A 116 -7.27 -3.79 -7.94
CA ILE A 116 -5.86 -3.48 -7.78
C ILE A 116 -5.40 -2.54 -8.90
N LEU A 117 -4.62 -1.52 -8.56
CA LEU A 117 -4.06 -0.56 -9.48
C LEU A 117 -2.57 -0.45 -9.22
N ILE A 118 -1.75 -0.71 -10.24
CA ILE A 118 -0.29 -0.69 -10.15
C ILE A 118 0.22 0.47 -11.01
N PRO A 119 0.16 1.74 -10.54
CA PRO A 119 0.67 2.87 -11.29
C PRO A 119 2.20 2.91 -11.31
N ASP A 120 2.75 3.60 -12.32
CA ASP A 120 4.18 3.93 -12.37
C ASP A 120 4.64 4.81 -11.19
N GLN A 121 3.74 5.66 -10.71
CA GLN A 121 3.98 6.57 -9.61
C GLN A 121 2.68 6.95 -8.94
N LEU A 122 2.71 7.05 -7.62
CA LEU A 122 1.63 7.55 -6.77
C LEU A 122 2.16 8.72 -5.95
N LEU A 123 1.43 9.84 -5.93
CA LEU A 123 1.88 11.10 -5.31
C LEU A 123 0.78 11.73 -4.45
N TYR A 124 1.13 12.11 -3.22
CA TYR A 124 0.35 13.00 -2.36
C TYR A 124 1.09 14.32 -2.18
N GLU A 125 0.51 15.44 -2.62
CA GLU A 125 1.16 16.76 -2.60
C GLU A 125 2.60 16.78 -3.15
N SER A 126 2.87 16.00 -4.20
CA SER A 126 4.19 15.76 -4.82
C SER A 126 5.16 14.85 -4.04
N ASN A 127 4.78 14.35 -2.86
CA ASN A 127 5.52 13.33 -2.13
C ASN A 127 5.13 11.94 -2.60
N PRO A 128 6.09 11.04 -2.80
CA PRO A 128 5.78 9.70 -3.28
C PRO A 128 5.13 8.84 -2.20
N MET A 129 4.17 8.03 -2.60
CA MET A 129 3.48 7.07 -1.72
C MET A 129 3.69 5.65 -2.21
N ALA A 130 3.78 4.70 -1.28
CA ALA A 130 3.84 3.28 -1.61
C ALA A 130 2.48 2.71 -2.01
N GLY A 131 1.41 3.12 -1.33
CA GLY A 131 0.04 2.71 -1.63
C GLY A 131 -1.00 3.68 -1.08
N VAL A 132 -2.24 3.49 -1.53
CA VAL A 132 -3.43 4.14 -0.96
C VAL A 132 -4.68 3.34 -1.31
N SER A 133 -5.65 3.33 -0.40
CA SER A 133 -6.96 2.68 -0.58
C SER A 133 -8.09 3.70 -0.64
N THR A 134 -9.01 3.53 -1.59
CA THR A 134 -10.17 4.41 -1.78
C THR A 134 -11.42 3.63 -2.15
N ILE A 135 -12.61 4.23 -1.98
CA ILE A 135 -13.87 3.71 -2.50
C ILE A 135 -14.40 4.67 -3.55
N GLU A 136 -14.45 4.25 -4.81
CA GLU A 136 -14.95 5.08 -5.91
C GLU A 136 -15.81 4.27 -6.88
N ASP A 137 -16.95 4.82 -7.29
CA ASP A 137 -17.90 4.18 -8.21
C ASP A 137 -18.27 2.73 -7.78
N GLY A 138 -18.35 2.49 -6.46
CA GLY A 138 -18.63 1.18 -5.87
C GLY A 138 -17.44 0.22 -5.81
N TYR A 139 -16.27 0.62 -6.31
CA TYR A 139 -15.04 -0.17 -6.24
C TYR A 139 -14.19 0.18 -5.03
N TYR A 140 -13.69 -0.84 -4.35
CA TYR A 140 -12.60 -0.77 -3.38
C TYR A 140 -11.29 -0.81 -4.17
N ASN A 141 -10.70 0.36 -4.36
CA ASN A 141 -9.49 0.55 -5.16
C ASN A 141 -8.26 0.53 -4.25
N ILE A 142 -7.29 -0.31 -4.60
CA ILE A 142 -6.00 -0.43 -3.95
C ILE A 142 -4.92 0.00 -4.92
N PHE A 143 -4.34 1.17 -4.71
CA PHE A 143 -3.22 1.67 -5.50
C PHE A 143 -1.92 1.24 -4.85
N LEU A 144 -1.00 0.69 -5.64
CA LEU A 144 0.30 0.21 -5.18
C LEU A 144 1.38 0.65 -6.18
N ALA A 145 2.19 1.64 -5.82
CA ALA A 145 3.17 2.21 -6.73
C ALA A 145 4.29 1.21 -7.03
N VAL A 146 4.49 0.94 -8.33
CA VAL A 146 5.48 -0.04 -8.81
C VAL A 146 6.85 0.21 -8.16
N GLY A 147 7.41 -0.81 -7.53
CA GLY A 147 8.71 -0.71 -6.89
C GLY A 147 8.80 -0.02 -5.53
N MET A 148 7.67 0.44 -4.97
CA MET A 148 7.63 1.11 -3.67
C MET A 148 6.94 0.31 -2.57
N PHE A 149 6.20 -0.74 -2.93
CA PHE A 149 5.51 -1.58 -1.97
C PHE A 149 6.21 -2.92 -1.77
N ASN A 150 5.95 -3.53 -0.62
CA ASN A 150 6.29 -4.92 -0.33
C ASN A 150 5.04 -5.68 0.14
N TYR A 151 5.22 -6.96 0.47
CA TYR A 151 4.15 -7.85 0.96
C TYR A 151 3.31 -7.27 2.10
N LEU A 152 3.93 -6.58 3.08
CA LEU A 152 3.21 -5.97 4.19
C LEU A 152 2.34 -4.79 3.75
N ASN A 153 2.82 -3.98 2.79
CA ASN A 153 2.03 -2.88 2.24
C ASN A 153 0.77 -3.38 1.52
N ILE A 154 0.82 -4.55 0.87
CA ILE A 154 -0.37 -5.12 0.23
C ILE A 154 -1.43 -5.44 1.29
N HIS A 155 -1.05 -6.09 2.40
CA HIS A 155 -1.98 -6.39 3.50
C HIS A 155 -2.51 -5.15 4.18
N HIS A 156 -1.66 -4.13 4.33
CA HIS A 156 -2.03 -2.83 4.86
C HIS A 156 -3.16 -2.20 4.03
N GLU A 157 -3.02 -2.14 2.71
CA GLU A 157 -4.05 -1.56 1.85
C GLU A 157 -5.29 -2.46 1.75
N ILE A 158 -5.14 -3.79 1.72
CA ILE A 158 -6.30 -4.71 1.81
C ILE A 158 -7.05 -4.48 3.13
N TRP A 159 -6.35 -4.23 4.24
CA TRP A 159 -6.98 -3.87 5.51
C TRP A 159 -7.82 -2.61 5.36
N HIS A 160 -7.31 -1.53 4.75
CA HIS A 160 -8.10 -0.31 4.54
C HIS A 160 -9.36 -0.58 3.71
N ALA A 161 -9.30 -1.43 2.68
CA ALA A 161 -10.51 -1.86 1.97
C ALA A 161 -11.48 -2.66 2.86
N MET A 162 -10.98 -3.58 3.68
CA MET A 162 -11.80 -4.31 4.64
C MET A 162 -12.44 -3.37 5.65
N GLU A 163 -11.68 -2.42 6.19
CA GLU A 163 -12.13 -1.42 7.14
C GLU A 163 -13.25 -0.56 6.56
N TYR A 164 -13.11 -0.09 5.32
CA TYR A 164 -14.18 0.56 4.60
C TYR A 164 -15.44 -0.30 4.49
N ARG A 165 -15.28 -1.59 4.17
CA ARG A 165 -16.39 -2.53 4.06
C ARG A 165 -17.07 -2.78 5.41
N ILE A 166 -16.30 -2.90 6.50
CA ILE A 166 -16.82 -3.06 7.87
C ILE A 166 -17.59 -1.80 8.27
N THR A 167 -16.99 -0.63 8.07
CA THR A 167 -17.59 0.68 8.41
C THR A 167 -18.87 0.96 7.62
N SER A 168 -18.99 0.40 6.41
CA SER A 168 -20.23 0.50 5.62
C SER A 168 -21.42 -0.28 6.22
N GLU A 169 -21.16 -1.30 7.05
CA GLU A 169 -22.21 -2.01 7.80
C GLU A 169 -22.52 -1.30 9.12
N ASP A 170 -21.48 -0.83 9.81
CA ASP A 170 -21.60 -0.09 11.06
C ASP A 170 -20.55 1.04 11.14
N PRO A 171 -20.95 2.31 11.00
CA PRO A 171 -20.02 3.44 11.00
C PRO A 171 -19.39 3.73 12.37
N TYR A 172 -19.91 3.13 13.46
CA TYR A 172 -19.43 3.36 14.84
C TYR A 172 -18.59 2.19 15.38
N ILE A 173 -18.36 1.17 14.56
CA ILE A 173 -17.70 -0.09 14.96
C ILE A 173 -16.31 0.12 15.56
N PHE A 174 -15.61 1.21 15.19
CA PHE A 174 -14.27 1.56 15.65
C PHE A 174 -14.24 2.67 16.71
N ASP A 175 -15.38 3.17 17.20
CA ASP A 175 -15.44 4.31 18.15
C ASP A 175 -14.61 4.07 19.42
N HIS A 176 -14.51 2.81 19.84
CA HIS A 176 -13.76 2.38 21.03
C HIS A 176 -12.28 2.07 20.78
N TRP A 177 -11.78 2.25 19.55
CA TRP A 177 -10.38 1.96 19.24
C TRP A 177 -9.42 2.74 20.12
N ASN A 178 -9.70 4.03 20.36
CA ASN A 178 -8.83 4.91 21.14
C ASN A 178 -8.76 4.51 22.62
N ASP A 179 -9.76 3.80 23.15
CA ASP A 179 -9.75 3.26 24.51
C ASP A 179 -8.66 2.19 24.71
N LEU A 180 -8.11 1.65 23.61
CA LEU A 180 -7.02 0.67 23.58
C LEU A 180 -5.63 1.31 23.49
N ASN A 181 -5.53 2.64 23.53
CA ASN A 181 -4.26 3.37 23.57
C ASN A 181 -3.84 3.71 25.01
N PRO A 182 -2.58 4.11 25.25
CA PRO A 182 -2.15 4.63 26.55
C PRO A 182 -3.01 5.83 26.99
N GLU A 183 -3.21 5.97 28.30
CA GLU A 183 -3.93 7.12 28.86
C GLU A 183 -3.25 8.44 28.44
N GLY A 184 -4.04 9.36 27.88
CA GLY A 184 -3.57 10.66 27.41
C GLY A 184 -2.80 10.64 26.08
N PHE A 185 -2.78 9.52 25.36
CA PHE A 185 -2.23 9.47 24.01
C PHE A 185 -3.14 10.23 23.02
N GLU A 186 -2.51 10.98 22.11
CA GLU A 186 -3.14 11.63 20.98
C GLU A 186 -2.35 11.30 19.72
N TYR A 187 -3.05 11.01 18.62
CA TYR A 187 -2.45 10.82 17.32
C TYR A 187 -1.85 12.13 16.80
N SER A 188 -0.76 12.02 16.04
CA SER A 188 -0.06 13.21 15.52
C SER A 188 -0.80 13.91 14.39
N GLU A 189 -1.57 13.16 13.59
CA GLU A 189 -2.24 13.61 12.36
C GLU A 189 -1.25 14.22 11.32
N ASP A 190 0.04 13.88 11.43
CA ASP A 190 1.11 14.38 10.54
C ASP A 190 1.73 13.26 9.70
N TYR A 191 1.19 13.10 8.49
CA TYR A 191 1.63 12.15 7.48
C TYR A 191 2.98 12.49 6.83
N PHE A 192 3.46 13.73 6.94
CA PHE A 192 4.73 14.16 6.32
C PHE A 192 5.96 13.73 7.12
N MET A 193 5.75 13.19 8.32
CA MET A 193 6.81 12.77 9.20
C MET A 193 7.08 11.26 9.15
N GLN A 194 6.64 10.58 8.09
CA GLN A 194 6.79 9.12 7.89
C GLN A 194 8.20 8.60 8.19
N ASP A 195 9.25 9.23 7.65
CA ASP A 195 10.65 8.82 7.90
C ASP A 195 11.04 8.92 9.39
N ILE A 196 10.48 9.91 10.11
CA ILE A 196 10.70 10.10 11.54
C ILE A 196 9.91 9.05 12.31
N TRP A 197 8.68 8.77 11.89
CA TRP A 197 7.82 7.75 12.50
C TRP A 197 8.36 6.33 12.31
N GLU A 198 8.97 6.02 11.17
CA GLU A 198 9.65 4.72 10.98
C GLU A 198 10.86 4.55 11.90
N GLN A 199 11.52 5.65 12.26
CA GLN A 199 12.67 5.65 13.18
C GLN A 199 12.26 5.80 14.64
N ALA A 200 11.06 6.31 14.92
CA ALA A 200 10.54 6.47 16.26
C ALA A 200 10.40 5.10 16.91
N THR A 201 10.99 4.95 18.09
CA THR A 201 10.78 3.74 18.90
C THR A 201 9.31 3.74 19.30
N PRO A 202 8.49 2.76 18.84
CA PRO A 202 7.13 2.65 19.31
C PRO A 202 7.16 2.47 20.84
N GLN A 203 6.12 2.92 21.55
CA GLN A 203 5.91 2.41 22.90
C GLN A 203 5.65 0.91 22.74
N GLU A 204 6.68 0.09 23.00
CA GLU A 204 6.88 -1.24 22.38
C GLU A 204 5.71 -2.23 22.52
N ASP A 205 4.82 -1.99 23.47
CA ASP A 205 3.65 -2.80 23.79
C ASP A 205 2.33 -2.26 23.18
N TRP A 206 2.23 -0.96 22.87
CA TRP A 206 0.96 -0.32 22.46
C TRP A 206 0.83 -0.07 20.95
N PHE A 207 1.95 0.06 20.25
CA PHE A 207 2.00 0.41 18.83
C PHE A 207 2.97 -0.50 18.09
N ALA A 208 2.57 -0.99 16.92
CA ALA A 208 3.37 -1.95 16.16
C ALA A 208 4.64 -1.32 15.55
N ARG A 209 4.55 -0.02 15.22
CA ARG A 209 5.64 0.80 14.67
C ARG A 209 5.34 2.27 14.96
N GLY A 210 6.30 3.17 14.75
CA GLY A 210 6.00 4.58 14.98
C GLY A 210 4.99 5.17 13.99
N TYR A 211 4.85 4.60 12.78
CA TYR A 211 3.78 4.98 11.84
C TYR A 211 2.37 4.73 12.39
N SER A 212 2.21 3.78 13.32
CA SER A 212 0.95 3.55 14.05
C SER A 212 0.48 4.74 14.88
N MET A 213 1.32 5.77 15.07
CA MET A 213 1.00 6.97 15.85
C MET A 213 0.55 8.14 14.98
N VAL A 214 0.41 7.93 13.65
CA VAL A 214 -0.07 8.96 12.72
C VAL A 214 -1.55 9.23 12.92
N ASP A 215 -2.38 8.19 12.78
CA ASP A 215 -3.82 8.24 13.01
C ASP A 215 -4.35 6.84 13.39
N ALA A 216 -5.64 6.77 13.72
CA ALA A 216 -6.29 5.53 14.14
C ALA A 216 -6.44 4.46 13.04
N MET A 217 -6.68 4.87 11.78
CA MET A 217 -6.75 3.95 10.63
C MET A 217 -5.38 3.30 10.38
N GLU A 218 -4.32 4.09 10.42
CA GLU A 218 -2.95 3.59 10.22
C GLU A 218 -2.49 2.72 11.38
N ASP A 219 -2.87 3.05 12.61
CA ASP A 219 -2.67 2.15 13.76
C ASP A 219 -3.28 0.77 13.49
N ARG A 220 -4.56 0.70 13.12
CA ARG A 220 -5.24 -0.57 12.80
C ARG A 220 -4.55 -1.34 11.68
N ALA A 221 -4.19 -0.66 10.59
CA ALA A 221 -3.50 -1.26 9.45
C ALA A 221 -2.15 -1.86 9.86
N THR A 222 -1.38 -1.15 10.69
CA THR A 222 -0.08 -1.64 11.17
C THR A 222 -0.18 -2.79 12.17
N VAL A 223 -1.30 -2.94 12.90
CA VAL A 223 -1.59 -4.15 13.69
C VAL A 223 -1.81 -5.35 12.76
N ILE A 224 -2.47 -5.17 11.61
CA ILE A 224 -2.59 -6.23 10.59
C ILE A 224 -1.24 -6.54 9.96
N GLU A 225 -0.39 -5.54 9.65
CA GLU A 225 0.99 -5.82 9.19
C GLU A 225 1.75 -6.71 10.18
N ALA A 226 1.61 -6.45 11.48
CA ALA A 226 2.28 -7.21 12.52
C ALA A 226 1.88 -8.69 12.53
N LEU A 227 0.64 -9.04 12.15
CA LEU A 227 0.20 -10.44 12.03
C LEU A 227 1.03 -11.23 11.04
N PHE A 228 1.45 -10.58 9.96
CA PHE A 228 2.20 -11.20 8.87
C PHE A 228 3.72 -11.16 9.09
N LYS A 229 4.19 -10.33 10.02
CA LYS A 229 5.61 -10.09 10.27
C LYS A 229 6.14 -10.87 11.46
N TYR A 230 5.32 -11.08 12.49
CA TYR A 230 5.75 -11.57 13.78
C TYR A 230 5.06 -12.87 14.19
N ASP A 231 5.74 -13.68 15.00
CA ASP A 231 5.23 -14.94 15.53
C ASP A 231 4.42 -14.76 16.83
N GLN A 232 3.89 -15.86 17.36
CA GLN A 232 3.08 -15.85 18.58
C GLN A 232 3.85 -15.41 19.83
N ASP A 233 5.18 -15.63 19.89
CA ASP A 233 5.99 -15.23 21.03
C ASP A 233 6.10 -13.70 21.10
N TRP A 234 6.24 -13.04 19.94
CA TRP A 234 6.23 -11.58 19.85
C TRP A 234 4.93 -10.96 20.39
N TRP A 235 3.79 -11.59 20.10
CA TRP A 235 2.47 -11.16 20.60
C TRP A 235 2.30 -11.45 22.10
N ALA A 236 2.85 -12.56 22.60
CA ALA A 236 2.78 -12.91 24.02
C ALA A 236 3.50 -11.89 24.91
N GLU A 237 4.56 -11.26 24.40
CA GLU A 237 5.29 -10.18 25.07
C GLU A 237 4.59 -8.82 25.01
N ARG A 238 3.52 -8.68 24.21
CA ARG A 238 2.86 -7.40 23.90
C ARG A 238 1.35 -7.44 24.15
N PRO A 239 0.92 -7.53 25.43
CA PRO A 239 -0.49 -7.69 25.77
C PRO A 239 -1.39 -6.52 25.32
N HIS A 240 -0.90 -5.29 25.19
CA HIS A 240 -1.75 -4.16 24.75
C HIS A 240 -2.00 -4.21 23.24
N LEU A 241 -0.96 -4.44 22.44
CA LEU A 241 -1.10 -4.75 21.01
C LEU A 241 -1.93 -6.00 20.76
N ARG A 242 -1.80 -7.02 21.61
CA ARG A 242 -2.63 -8.23 21.49
C ARG A 242 -4.11 -7.91 21.67
N LYS A 243 -4.49 -7.02 22.61
CA LYS A 243 -5.88 -6.58 22.76
C LYS A 243 -6.39 -5.83 21.52
N LYS A 244 -5.55 -4.99 20.91
CA LYS A 244 -5.86 -4.33 19.63
C LYS A 244 -6.13 -5.35 18.53
N LEU A 245 -5.26 -6.35 18.42
CA LEU A 245 -5.46 -7.45 17.48
C LEU A 245 -6.78 -8.18 17.78
N ASP A 246 -7.02 -8.62 19.02
CA ASP A 246 -8.24 -9.35 19.39
C ASP A 246 -9.50 -8.55 19.02
N PHE A 247 -9.51 -7.24 19.25
CA PHE A 247 -10.59 -6.34 18.82
C PHE A 247 -10.76 -6.34 17.29
N LEU A 248 -9.69 -6.21 16.51
CA LEU A 248 -9.76 -6.26 15.04
C LEU A 248 -10.36 -7.60 14.56
N LEU A 249 -10.00 -8.70 15.20
CA LEU A 249 -10.53 -10.01 14.84
C LEU A 249 -12.01 -10.16 15.16
N GLU A 250 -12.47 -9.57 16.26
CA GLU A 250 -13.88 -9.53 16.61
C GLU A 250 -14.70 -8.75 15.57
N VAL A 251 -14.19 -7.63 15.04
CA VAL A 251 -14.91 -6.83 14.02
C VAL A 251 -14.83 -7.44 12.62
N ILE A 252 -13.75 -8.15 12.28
CA ILE A 252 -13.59 -8.83 10.98
C ILE A 252 -14.57 -10.00 10.86
N LYS A 253 -14.68 -10.80 11.93
CA LYS A 253 -15.33 -12.12 11.88
C LYS A 253 -16.79 -12.13 11.37
N PRO A 254 -17.68 -11.17 11.73
CA PRO A 254 -19.06 -11.18 11.25
C PRO A 254 -19.20 -10.98 9.74
N ILE A 255 -18.25 -10.30 9.10
CA ILE A 255 -18.33 -9.91 7.68
C ILE A 255 -17.46 -10.81 6.83
N PHE A 256 -16.25 -11.07 7.28
CA PHE A 256 -15.22 -11.75 6.50
C PHE A 256 -14.92 -13.17 7.00
N GLY A 257 -15.44 -13.56 8.17
CA GLY A 257 -15.11 -14.84 8.79
C GLY A 257 -13.66 -14.90 9.28
N ASN A 258 -13.07 -16.09 9.27
CA ASN A 258 -11.68 -16.31 9.70
C ASN A 258 -10.73 -16.09 8.51
N VAL A 259 -10.36 -14.84 8.22
CA VAL A 259 -9.48 -14.50 7.09
C VAL A 259 -8.00 -14.63 7.43
N TYR A 260 -7.60 -14.25 8.64
CA TYR A 260 -6.20 -14.15 9.03
C TYR A 260 -5.67 -15.33 9.85
N PHE A 261 -6.52 -16.31 10.16
CA PHE A 261 -6.10 -17.54 10.82
C PHE A 261 -6.66 -18.74 10.08
N TYR A 262 -5.76 -19.62 9.64
CA TYR A 262 -6.12 -21.00 9.40
C TYR A 262 -6.30 -21.68 10.76
N GLU A 263 -7.40 -22.42 10.92
CA GLU A 263 -7.67 -23.27 12.10
C GLU A 263 -6.57 -24.30 12.34
#